data_AF-A0A7C5SJX2-F1
#
_entry.id   AF-A0A7C5SJX2-F1
#
_cell.length_a   1.000
_cell.length_b   1.000
_cell.length_c   1.000
_cell.angle_alpha   90.00
_cell.angle_beta   90.00
_cell.angle_gamma   90.00
#
_symmetry.space_group_name_H-M   'P 1'
#
loop_
_entity.id
_entity.type
_entity.pdbx_description
1 polymer ?
#
loop_
_entity_poly.entity_id
_entity_poly.type
_entity_poly.pdbx_seq_one_letter_code
_entity_poly.pdbx_strand_id
1 'polypeptide(L)'
;MKRNTRHKHALALGLALLAAASAPLAGCGKEAPPPPPKAPPPPPPPPPKPDRVTLSALMAGADSRVQFPQEKAPYDRSLAEAIIAFAGALASGDETAFGRVLDDDARGVLDGMVADGTWYESADRIEAVRVVYLEQSPDEDEDATSAEFAFAVQEPDGAYTLAWMATRTDGGWVMSPLFTADATRPRASDWDSDSFADFLTASGWAGGPGGPAGVSMDTSDFGPDDAVTFYFVQQTLKNMLGADFAKFQSQLDFAEVAKASGVDITREAVDELVKEGERLVKSGSKPQSFVVKVFAMQIKAMAPTLGKSWDDSVIVKAMADALGISIEEMQKIYDG
;
A
#
# COMPACT_ATOMS: atom_id res chain seq x y z
N MET A 1 -18.88 10.28 14.35
CA MET A 1 -17.63 9.51 14.09
C MET A 1 -17.87 8.11 13.48
N LYS A 2 -18.79 7.93 12.51
CA LYS A 2 -19.11 6.61 11.88
C LYS A 2 -18.71 6.48 10.40
N ARG A 3 -18.02 7.47 9.80
CA ARG A 3 -17.71 7.49 8.35
C ARG A 3 -16.42 6.76 7.98
N ASN A 4 -15.37 6.77 8.81
CA ASN A 4 -14.09 6.15 8.47
C ASN A 4 -14.06 4.62 8.49
N THR A 5 -15.10 3.94 8.98
CA THR A 5 -15.16 2.46 8.92
C THR A 5 -15.62 1.93 7.57
N ARG A 6 -16.27 2.74 6.70
CA ARG A 6 -16.90 2.22 5.47
C ARG A 6 -15.91 1.91 4.36
N HIS A 7 -14.98 2.82 4.06
CA HIS A 7 -13.93 2.61 3.06
C HIS A 7 -13.00 1.41 3.35
N LYS A 8 -12.94 0.95 4.61
CA LYS A 8 -12.05 -0.15 5.04
C LYS A 8 -12.43 -1.52 4.47
N HIS A 9 -13.67 -1.71 4.05
CA HIS A 9 -14.19 -3.06 3.76
C HIS A 9 -14.23 -3.40 2.27
N ALA A 10 -14.34 -2.43 1.38
CA ALA A 10 -14.33 -2.68 -0.06
C ALA A 10 -12.99 -3.13 -0.59
N LEU A 11 -11.92 -2.53 -0.07
CA LEU A 11 -10.55 -2.85 -0.47
C LEU A 11 -10.17 -4.27 -0.01
N ALA A 12 -10.50 -4.63 1.24
CA ALA A 12 -10.25 -5.97 1.84
C ALA A 12 -10.92 -7.12 1.05
N LEU A 13 -11.99 -6.82 0.32
CA LEU A 13 -12.82 -7.81 -0.34
C LEU A 13 -12.48 -7.93 -1.84
N GLY A 14 -12.05 -6.83 -2.47
CA GLY A 14 -11.28 -6.86 -3.71
C GLY A 14 -10.03 -7.75 -3.58
N LEU A 15 -9.38 -7.70 -2.41
CA LEU A 15 -8.19 -8.46 -1.99
C LEU A 15 -8.42 -9.95 -1.73
N ALA A 16 -9.49 -10.31 -1.03
CA ALA A 16 -9.77 -11.71 -0.69
C ALA A 16 -10.11 -12.55 -1.95
N LEU A 17 -10.57 -11.92 -3.04
CA LEU A 17 -10.76 -12.57 -4.34
C LEU A 17 -9.43 -13.05 -4.96
N LEU A 18 -8.28 -12.55 -4.52
CA LEU A 18 -6.97 -12.80 -5.15
C LEU A 18 -6.19 -13.97 -4.51
N ALA A 19 -6.49 -14.34 -3.27
CA ALA A 19 -5.74 -15.36 -2.53
C ALA A 19 -6.12 -16.83 -2.85
N ALA A 20 -7.23 -17.08 -3.57
CA ALA A 20 -7.80 -18.43 -3.72
C ALA A 20 -7.28 -19.28 -4.90
N ALA A 21 -6.31 -18.80 -5.69
CA ALA A 21 -5.92 -19.45 -6.96
C ALA A 21 -4.45 -19.88 -7.02
N SER A 22 -4.04 -20.89 -6.22
CA SER A 22 -2.75 -21.57 -6.37
C SER A 22 -2.94 -23.03 -6.77
N ALA A 23 -3.08 -23.30 -8.07
CA ALA A 23 -3.01 -24.64 -8.65
C ALA A 23 -1.95 -24.68 -9.77
N PRO A 24 -0.95 -25.58 -9.71
CA PRO A 24 0.14 -25.60 -10.68
C PRO A 24 -0.34 -26.09 -12.05
N LEU A 25 -0.14 -25.28 -13.09
CA LEU A 25 -0.30 -25.67 -14.51
C LEU A 25 1.07 -26.04 -15.08
N ALA A 26 1.18 -27.24 -15.65
CA ALA A 26 2.39 -27.74 -16.30
C ALA A 26 2.21 -27.85 -17.83
N GLY A 27 3.17 -27.32 -18.60
CA GLY A 27 3.31 -27.50 -20.06
C GLY A 27 3.99 -26.28 -20.71
N CYS A 28 4.78 -26.34 -21.80
CA CYS A 28 5.19 -27.42 -22.69
C CYS A 28 6.39 -26.95 -23.57
N GLY A 29 7.11 -27.89 -24.19
CA GLY A 29 7.69 -27.80 -25.55
C GLY A 29 8.82 -26.80 -25.86
N LYS A 30 10.06 -27.31 -25.98
CA LYS A 30 11.25 -26.56 -26.40
C LYS A 30 11.50 -26.76 -27.91
N GLU A 31 11.39 -25.71 -28.70
CA GLU A 31 11.79 -25.68 -30.12
C GLU A 31 13.26 -25.23 -30.25
N ALA A 32 14.00 -25.79 -31.20
CA ALA A 32 15.45 -25.57 -31.32
C ALA A 32 15.78 -24.20 -31.93
N PRO A 33 16.69 -23.41 -31.33
CA PRO A 33 16.92 -22.04 -31.74
C PRO A 33 17.79 -21.95 -33.02
N PRO A 34 17.56 -20.91 -33.86
CA PRO A 34 18.38 -20.60 -35.01
C PRO A 34 19.82 -20.18 -34.62
N PRO A 35 20.78 -20.27 -35.57
CA PRO A 35 22.19 -19.97 -35.30
C PRO A 35 22.39 -18.54 -34.78
N PRO A 36 23.28 -18.37 -33.78
CA PRO A 36 23.41 -17.12 -33.04
C PRO A 36 23.91 -15.98 -33.95
N PRO A 37 23.23 -14.82 -33.93
CA PRO A 37 23.75 -13.57 -34.48
C PRO A 37 25.13 -13.26 -33.88
N LYS A 38 25.99 -12.56 -34.63
CA LYS A 38 27.27 -12.05 -34.11
C LYS A 38 26.99 -11.20 -32.87
N ALA A 39 27.70 -11.50 -31.78
CA ALA A 39 27.48 -10.84 -30.50
C ALA A 39 27.65 -9.32 -30.66
N PRO A 40 26.64 -8.52 -30.28
CA PRO A 40 26.81 -7.08 -30.22
C PRO A 40 27.96 -6.74 -29.25
N PRO A 41 28.65 -5.61 -29.46
CA PRO A 41 29.67 -5.14 -28.53
C PRO A 41 29.08 -5.08 -27.10
N PRO A 42 29.86 -5.43 -26.07
CA PRO A 42 29.36 -5.45 -24.70
C PRO A 42 28.82 -4.06 -24.33
N PRO A 43 27.61 -3.96 -23.76
CA PRO A 43 27.07 -2.68 -23.32
C PRO A 43 28.02 -2.02 -22.31
N PRO A 44 28.10 -0.67 -22.29
CA PRO A 44 28.84 0.04 -21.25
C PRO A 44 28.41 -0.44 -19.85
N PRO A 45 29.33 -0.49 -18.86
CA PRO A 45 28.96 -0.77 -17.48
C PRO A 45 27.86 0.21 -17.01
N PRO A 46 26.84 -0.25 -16.28
CA PRO A 46 25.87 0.65 -15.66
C PRO A 46 26.57 1.69 -14.78
N PRO A 47 26.03 2.92 -14.67
CA PRO A 47 26.50 3.89 -13.68
C PRO A 47 26.51 3.25 -12.27
N PRO A 48 27.48 3.61 -11.40
CA PRO A 48 27.45 3.19 -10.00
C PRO A 48 26.14 3.65 -9.35
N LYS A 49 25.55 2.79 -8.51
CA LYS A 49 24.38 3.15 -7.69
C LYS A 49 24.78 4.26 -6.70
N PRO A 50 23.90 5.23 -6.41
CA PRO A 50 24.12 6.20 -5.34
C PRO A 50 24.31 5.52 -3.99
N ASP A 51 25.04 6.19 -3.10
CA ASP A 51 25.18 5.74 -1.72
C ASP A 51 23.95 6.17 -0.90
N ARG A 52 23.58 5.39 0.13
CA ARG A 52 22.53 5.80 1.07
C ARG A 52 22.95 7.02 1.88
N VAL A 53 21.97 7.83 2.26
CA VAL A 53 22.19 9.02 3.09
C VAL A 53 22.82 8.62 4.42
N THR A 54 23.91 9.30 4.80
CA THR A 54 24.53 9.10 6.12
C THR A 54 23.72 9.81 7.20
N LEU A 55 23.09 9.06 8.09
CA LEU A 55 22.12 9.59 9.05
C LEU A 55 22.76 10.30 10.25
N SER A 56 24.03 10.05 10.57
CA SER A 56 24.68 10.56 11.79
C SER A 56 24.64 12.09 11.91
N ALA A 57 24.81 12.80 10.80
CA ALA A 57 24.72 14.26 10.76
C ALA A 57 23.28 14.77 10.88
N LEU A 58 22.32 14.05 10.28
CA LEU A 58 20.89 14.42 10.32
C LEU A 58 20.27 14.19 11.70
N MET A 59 20.70 13.13 12.39
CA MET A 59 20.21 12.76 13.72
C MET A 59 20.75 13.67 14.85
N ALA A 60 21.74 14.51 14.59
CA ALA A 60 22.37 15.35 15.62
C ALA A 60 21.44 16.42 16.24
N GLY A 61 20.30 16.71 15.60
CA GLY A 61 19.26 17.61 16.11
C GLY A 61 17.88 16.96 16.25
N ALA A 62 17.79 15.64 16.06
CA ALA A 62 16.53 14.93 16.20
C ALA A 62 16.13 14.78 17.68
N ASP A 63 14.83 14.56 17.93
CA ASP A 63 14.36 14.12 19.26
C ASP A 63 15.09 12.83 19.65
N SER A 64 15.57 12.74 20.89
CA SER A 64 16.40 11.62 21.36
C SER A 64 15.67 10.27 21.37
N ARG A 65 14.34 10.27 21.25
CA ARG A 65 13.50 9.08 21.14
C ARG A 65 13.41 8.56 19.71
N VAL A 66 13.80 9.35 18.71
CA VAL A 66 13.81 8.94 17.31
C VAL A 66 15.00 8.04 17.03
N GLN A 67 14.74 6.89 16.42
CA GLN A 67 15.74 5.93 16.00
C GLN A 67 15.59 5.66 14.50
N PHE A 68 16.62 5.97 13.73
CA PHE A 68 16.64 5.71 12.30
C PHE A 68 17.88 4.87 11.95
N PRO A 69 17.72 3.54 11.81
CA PRO A 69 18.84 2.66 11.50
C PRO A 69 19.44 2.95 10.12
N GLN A 70 20.78 2.94 10.02
CA GLN A 70 21.50 3.32 8.80
C GLN A 70 21.19 2.38 7.62
N GLU A 71 20.90 1.12 7.91
CA GLU A 71 20.49 0.11 6.93
C GLU A 71 19.10 0.37 6.32
N LYS A 72 18.29 1.23 6.95
CA LYS A 72 16.98 1.68 6.44
C LYS A 72 17.03 3.08 5.81
N ALA A 73 18.20 3.74 5.81
CA ALA A 73 18.32 5.10 5.28
C ALA A 73 17.94 5.17 3.79
N PRO A 74 17.18 6.18 3.34
CA PRO A 74 16.90 6.38 1.93
C PRO A 74 18.16 6.85 1.19
N TYR A 75 18.03 6.95 -0.13
CA TYR A 75 19.00 7.57 -1.03
C TYR A 75 18.71 9.07 -1.20
N ASP A 76 17.44 9.48 -1.15
CA ASP A 76 17.04 10.89 -1.13
C ASP A 76 17.24 11.51 0.27
N ARG A 77 18.10 12.53 0.33
CA ARG A 77 18.38 13.27 1.57
C ARG A 77 17.17 14.04 2.11
N SER A 78 16.39 14.67 1.23
CA SER A 78 15.21 15.44 1.62
C SER A 78 14.14 14.55 2.24
N LEU A 79 14.01 13.31 1.75
CA LEU A 79 13.14 12.30 2.33
C LEU A 79 13.62 11.89 3.73
N ALA A 80 14.92 11.65 3.92
CA ALA A 80 15.48 11.34 5.24
C ALA A 80 15.19 12.45 6.26
N GLU A 81 15.41 13.71 5.88
CA GLU A 81 15.16 14.88 6.71
C GLU A 81 13.66 15.01 7.06
N ALA A 82 12.77 14.77 6.08
CA ALA A 82 11.32 14.79 6.31
C ALA A 82 10.86 13.69 7.27
N ILE A 83 11.34 12.46 7.12
CA ILE A 83 10.99 11.34 8.01
C ILE A 83 11.51 11.57 9.43
N ILE A 84 12.73 12.10 9.58
CA ILE A 84 13.30 12.44 10.91
C ILE A 84 12.46 13.54 11.58
N ALA A 85 12.13 14.60 10.85
CA ALA A 85 11.31 15.69 11.38
C ALA A 85 9.90 15.20 11.76
N PHE A 86 9.29 14.35 10.92
CA PHE A 86 7.98 13.77 11.16
C PHE A 86 7.96 12.84 12.39
N ALA A 87 8.93 11.95 12.50
CA ALA A 87 9.11 11.09 13.68
C ALA A 87 9.39 11.91 14.95
N GLY A 88 10.18 12.98 14.83
CA GLY A 88 10.47 13.90 15.93
C GLY A 88 9.22 14.61 16.43
N ALA A 89 8.40 15.14 15.53
CA ALA A 89 7.14 15.80 15.88
C ALA A 89 6.13 14.85 16.53
N LEU A 90 6.07 13.61 16.04
CA LEU A 90 5.27 12.55 16.68
C LEU A 90 5.75 12.26 18.10
N ALA A 91 7.05 12.04 18.28
CA ALA A 91 7.63 11.77 19.58
C ALA A 91 7.39 12.93 20.55
N SER A 92 7.66 14.17 20.13
CA SER A 92 7.53 15.37 20.97
C SER A 92 6.08 15.78 21.25
N GLY A 93 5.11 15.21 20.55
CA GLY A 93 3.72 15.65 20.61
C GLY A 93 3.49 17.04 20.01
N ASP A 94 4.39 17.53 19.15
CA ASP A 94 4.23 18.82 18.44
C ASP A 94 3.21 18.67 17.31
N GLU A 95 1.94 18.91 17.62
CA GLU A 95 0.82 18.79 16.68
C GLU A 95 0.97 19.74 15.49
N THR A 96 1.61 20.90 15.70
CA THR A 96 1.76 21.90 14.65
C THR A 96 2.79 21.45 13.62
N ALA A 97 3.93 20.92 14.08
CA ALA A 97 4.95 20.36 13.20
C ALA A 97 4.46 19.07 12.52
N PHE A 98 3.79 18.19 13.28
CA PHE A 98 3.25 16.94 12.77
C PHE A 98 2.18 17.20 11.69
N GLY A 99 1.19 18.05 11.98
CA GLY A 99 0.08 18.37 11.08
C GLY A 99 0.48 19.11 9.80
N ARG A 100 1.63 19.80 9.78
CA ARG A 100 2.10 20.54 8.59
C ARG A 100 2.45 19.62 7.43
N VAL A 101 2.96 18.43 7.73
CA VAL A 101 3.38 17.47 6.70
C VAL A 101 2.32 16.41 6.42
N LEU A 102 1.19 16.41 7.15
CA LEU A 102 0.08 15.51 6.84
C LEU A 102 -0.68 15.98 5.59
N ASP A 103 -1.29 15.03 4.88
CA ASP A 103 -2.37 15.35 3.94
C ASP A 103 -3.61 15.93 4.66
N ASP A 104 -4.59 16.42 3.88
CA ASP A 104 -5.75 17.10 4.43
C ASP A 104 -6.66 16.18 5.26
N ASP A 105 -6.79 14.91 4.86
CA ASP A 105 -7.64 13.93 5.57
C ASP A 105 -7.03 13.57 6.93
N ALA A 106 -5.73 13.27 6.96
CA ALA A 106 -5.01 12.95 8.19
C ALA A 106 -4.91 14.16 9.12
N ARG A 107 -4.76 15.37 8.57
CA ARG A 107 -4.82 16.61 9.37
C ARG A 107 -6.18 16.78 10.03
N GLY A 108 -7.29 16.48 9.34
CA GLY A 108 -8.62 16.51 9.95
C GLY A 108 -8.79 15.51 11.10
N VAL A 109 -8.13 14.35 11.05
CA VAL A 109 -8.09 13.39 12.17
C VAL A 109 -7.29 13.96 13.34
N LEU A 110 -6.09 14.50 13.07
CA LEU A 110 -5.25 15.15 14.07
C LEU A 110 -5.99 16.29 14.78
N ASP A 111 -6.65 17.18 14.04
CA ASP A 111 -7.42 18.29 14.59
C ASP A 111 -8.49 17.81 15.58
N GLY A 112 -9.14 16.68 15.28
CA GLY A 112 -10.08 16.03 16.18
C GLY A 112 -9.42 15.56 17.48
N MET A 113 -8.27 14.90 17.37
CA MET A 113 -7.48 14.39 18.52
C MET A 113 -6.90 15.52 19.38
N VAL A 114 -6.53 16.65 18.76
CA VAL A 114 -6.06 17.83 19.47
C VAL A 114 -7.23 18.49 20.22
N ALA A 115 -8.39 18.59 19.57
CA ALA A 115 -9.57 19.21 20.15
C ALA A 115 -10.13 18.46 21.37
N ASP A 116 -10.02 17.13 21.40
CA ASP A 116 -10.45 16.29 22.53
C ASP A 116 -9.32 15.94 23.53
N GLY A 117 -8.08 16.34 23.23
CA GLY A 117 -6.90 16.13 24.08
C GLY A 117 -6.23 14.78 23.95
N THR A 118 -6.81 13.84 23.17
CA THR A 118 -6.26 12.48 23.00
C THR A 118 -4.88 12.48 22.34
N TRP A 119 -4.57 13.48 21.50
CA TRP A 119 -3.23 13.62 20.91
C TRP A 119 -2.15 13.72 21.98
N TYR A 120 -2.34 14.61 22.97
CA TYR A 120 -1.35 14.85 24.01
C TYR A 120 -1.23 13.66 24.97
N GLU A 121 -2.35 13.02 25.30
CA GLU A 121 -2.35 11.80 26.11
C GLU A 121 -1.57 10.65 25.44
N SER A 122 -1.75 10.47 24.13
CA SER A 122 -0.99 9.48 23.36
C SER A 122 0.48 9.84 23.23
N ALA A 123 0.80 11.08 22.87
CA ALA A 123 2.18 11.50 22.63
C ALA A 123 3.06 11.46 23.89
N ASP A 124 2.50 11.75 25.08
CA ASP A 124 3.22 11.71 26.36
C ASP A 124 3.69 10.29 26.73
N ARG A 125 3.02 9.25 26.21
CA ARG A 125 3.38 7.85 26.44
C ARG A 125 4.52 7.35 25.55
N ILE A 126 4.91 8.10 24.53
CA ILE A 126 5.90 7.64 23.55
C ILE A 126 7.32 7.66 24.15
N GLU A 127 7.89 6.48 24.30
CA GLU A 127 9.27 6.25 24.77
C GLU A 127 10.28 6.19 23.62
N ALA A 128 9.86 5.72 22.44
CA ALA A 128 10.69 5.68 21.23
C ALA A 128 9.84 5.67 19.94
N VAL A 129 10.38 6.24 18.88
CA VAL A 129 9.85 6.13 17.50
C VAL A 129 10.96 5.60 16.61
N ARG A 130 10.83 4.36 16.12
CA ARG A 130 11.86 3.68 15.34
C ARG A 130 11.42 3.47 13.91
N VAL A 131 12.24 3.86 12.93
CA VAL A 131 12.02 3.50 11.52
C VAL A 131 12.36 2.03 11.33
N VAL A 132 11.34 1.20 11.08
CA VAL A 132 11.50 -0.26 10.93
C VAL A 132 11.40 -0.71 9.47
N TYR A 133 10.82 0.13 8.62
CA TYR A 133 10.73 -0.08 7.19
C TYR A 133 10.78 1.23 6.43
N LEU A 134 11.42 1.18 5.26
CA LEU A 134 11.44 2.26 4.29
C LEU A 134 11.74 1.67 2.91
N GLU A 135 10.88 1.95 1.96
CA GLU A 135 11.15 1.84 0.52
C GLU A 135 10.79 3.17 -0.14
N GLN A 136 11.61 3.59 -1.09
CA GLN A 136 11.38 4.81 -1.86
C GLN A 136 11.18 4.47 -3.33
N SER A 137 10.52 5.38 -4.05
CA SER A 137 10.34 5.32 -5.49
C SER A 137 10.70 6.68 -6.12
N PRO A 138 11.55 6.71 -7.16
CA PRO A 138 12.28 5.57 -7.72
C PRO A 138 13.26 4.93 -6.71
N ASP A 139 13.47 3.62 -6.84
CA ASP A 139 14.39 2.88 -5.97
C ASP A 139 15.84 3.25 -6.29
N GLU A 140 16.67 3.30 -5.25
CA GLU A 140 18.09 3.65 -5.35
C GLU A 140 18.39 4.99 -6.05
N ASP A 141 17.47 5.96 -5.94
CA ASP A 141 17.55 7.26 -6.60
C ASP A 141 17.67 8.41 -5.59
N GLU A 142 18.47 9.43 -5.89
CA GLU A 142 18.61 10.62 -5.04
C GLU A 142 17.40 11.56 -5.16
N ASP A 143 16.56 11.40 -6.19
CA ASP A 143 15.37 12.19 -6.49
C ASP A 143 14.09 11.36 -6.31
N ALA A 144 13.87 10.86 -5.09
CA ALA A 144 12.64 10.15 -4.77
C ALA A 144 11.41 11.06 -4.98
N THR A 145 10.32 10.49 -5.48
CA THR A 145 9.03 11.16 -5.65
C THR A 145 7.97 10.61 -4.71
N SER A 146 8.14 9.38 -4.24
CA SER A 146 7.31 8.80 -3.18
C SER A 146 8.11 7.85 -2.30
N ALA A 147 7.59 7.51 -1.14
CA ALA A 147 8.12 6.47 -0.28
C ALA A 147 7.02 5.83 0.57
N GLU A 148 7.23 4.59 0.96
CA GLU A 148 6.44 3.88 1.97
C GLU A 148 7.37 3.62 3.15
N PHE A 149 6.93 3.96 4.35
CA PHE A 149 7.72 3.73 5.55
C PHE A 149 6.82 3.34 6.72
N ALA A 150 7.42 2.69 7.71
CA ALA A 150 6.74 2.34 8.95
C ALA A 150 7.58 2.71 10.16
N PHE A 151 6.90 3.24 11.16
CA PHE A 151 7.41 3.43 12.51
C PHE A 151 6.97 2.27 13.39
N ALA A 152 7.86 1.77 14.24
CA ALA A 152 7.47 1.12 15.48
C ALA A 152 7.50 2.15 16.61
N VAL A 153 6.34 2.39 17.23
CA VAL A 153 6.18 3.30 18.37
C VAL A 153 6.25 2.49 19.65
N GLN A 154 7.21 2.79 20.52
CA GLN A 154 7.35 2.18 21.83
C GLN A 154 6.59 3.00 22.87
N GLU A 155 5.77 2.31 23.65
CA GLU A 155 5.12 2.77 24.87
C GLU A 155 5.50 1.86 26.06
N PRO A 156 5.14 2.21 27.31
CA PRO A 156 5.46 1.41 28.49
C PRO A 156 4.90 -0.03 28.49
N ASP A 157 3.80 -0.26 27.77
CA ASP A 157 3.08 -1.53 27.70
C ASP A 157 3.39 -2.37 26.46
N GLY A 158 4.11 -1.81 25.48
CA GLY A 158 4.53 -2.52 24.28
C GLY A 158 4.89 -1.59 23.14
N ALA A 159 5.05 -2.16 21.95
CA ALA A 159 5.30 -1.43 20.73
C ALA A 159 4.36 -1.87 19.62
N TYR A 160 3.78 -0.89 18.92
CA TYR A 160 2.90 -1.08 17.77
C TYR A 160 3.46 -0.36 16.55
N THR A 161 2.89 -0.59 15.37
CA THR A 161 3.37 0.02 14.13
C THR A 161 2.40 1.06 13.58
N LEU A 162 2.96 2.12 12.97
CA LEU A 162 2.25 3.12 12.17
C LEU A 162 2.94 3.20 10.81
N ALA A 163 2.20 3.03 9.72
CA ALA A 163 2.73 3.08 8.37
C ALA A 163 2.24 4.34 7.65
N TRP A 164 3.04 4.80 6.69
CA TRP A 164 2.84 6.06 6.01
C TRP A 164 3.34 5.98 4.58
N MET A 165 2.66 6.69 3.70
CA MET A 165 3.12 7.01 2.36
C MET A 165 3.59 8.46 2.36
N ALA A 166 4.84 8.70 1.97
CA ALA A 166 5.35 10.02 1.66
C ALA A 166 5.19 10.29 0.16
N THR A 167 4.65 11.45 -0.21
CA THR A 167 4.61 11.92 -1.60
C THR A 167 5.29 13.27 -1.70
N ARG A 168 6.19 13.43 -2.67
CA ARG A 168 6.89 14.69 -2.93
C ARG A 168 5.97 15.65 -3.67
N THR A 169 5.91 16.89 -3.18
CA THR A 169 5.17 18.00 -3.76
C THR A 169 6.10 19.20 -3.93
N ASP A 170 5.64 20.25 -4.61
CA ASP A 170 6.39 21.52 -4.71
C ASP A 170 6.71 22.13 -3.34
N GLY A 171 5.90 21.82 -2.31
CA GLY A 171 6.06 22.30 -0.94
C GLY A 171 6.89 21.39 -0.03
N GLY A 172 7.42 20.28 -0.54
CA GLY A 172 8.11 19.24 0.24
C GLY A 172 7.31 17.94 0.32
N TRP A 173 7.56 17.15 1.37
CA TRP A 173 6.95 15.85 1.54
C TRP A 173 5.61 15.94 2.29
N VAL A 174 4.59 15.29 1.75
CA VAL A 174 3.28 15.10 2.37
C VAL A 174 3.13 13.64 2.78
N MET A 175 2.65 13.40 4.00
CA MET A 175 2.51 12.10 4.64
C MET A 175 1.04 11.71 4.71
N SER A 176 0.71 10.56 4.14
CA SER A 176 -0.61 9.95 4.18
C SER A 176 -0.55 8.69 5.03
N PRO A 177 -1.45 8.49 6.01
CA PRO A 177 -1.44 7.31 6.86
C PRO A 177 -1.79 6.08 6.03
N LEU A 178 -1.05 5.01 6.29
CA LEU A 178 -1.33 3.67 5.79
C LEU A 178 -1.81 2.80 6.94
N PHE A 179 -2.60 1.78 6.63
CA PHE A 179 -3.07 0.83 7.62
C PHE A 179 -1.93 -0.06 8.10
N THR A 180 -1.93 -0.36 9.40
CA THR A 180 -1.01 -1.31 10.02
C THR A 180 -1.75 -2.35 10.81
N ALA A 181 -1.04 -3.43 11.08
CA ALA A 181 -1.46 -4.48 11.98
C ALA A 181 -1.83 -3.98 13.37
N ASP A 182 -2.96 -4.46 13.89
CA ASP A 182 -3.27 -4.36 15.33
C ASP A 182 -2.51 -5.45 16.09
N ALA A 183 -1.19 -5.37 16.00
CA ALA A 183 -0.27 -6.27 16.65
C ALA A 183 0.69 -5.46 17.52
N THR A 184 0.96 -5.99 18.70
CA THR A 184 1.88 -5.40 19.68
C THR A 184 3.04 -6.36 19.93
N ARG A 185 4.26 -5.84 19.98
CA ARG A 185 5.46 -6.58 20.41
C ARG A 185 6.03 -5.97 21.70
N PRO A 186 6.81 -6.73 22.50
CA PRO A 186 7.44 -6.17 23.68
C PRO A 186 8.34 -4.96 23.38
N ARG A 187 9.04 -4.95 22.24
CA ARG A 187 9.96 -3.87 21.87
C ARG A 187 9.78 -3.38 20.44
N ALA A 188 10.05 -2.09 20.22
CA ALA A 188 10.06 -1.50 18.88
C ALA A 188 11.07 -2.17 17.93
N SER A 189 12.24 -2.58 18.43
CA SER A 189 13.25 -3.31 17.65
C SER A 189 12.80 -4.70 17.20
N ASP A 190 11.79 -5.28 17.85
CA ASP A 190 11.31 -6.61 17.49
C ASP A 190 10.66 -6.58 16.10
N TRP A 191 10.35 -5.41 15.54
CA TRP A 191 9.75 -5.20 14.22
C TRP A 191 10.77 -5.04 13.07
N ASP A 192 12.08 -4.97 13.34
CA ASP A 192 13.10 -4.62 12.33
C ASP A 192 13.20 -5.62 11.15
N SER A 193 12.80 -6.86 11.39
CA SER A 193 12.85 -7.98 10.43
C SER A 193 11.61 -8.10 9.54
N ASP A 194 10.56 -7.34 9.82
CA ASP A 194 9.29 -7.48 9.13
C ASP A 194 9.34 -6.79 7.76
N SER A 195 8.69 -7.42 6.78
CA SER A 195 8.47 -6.82 5.48
C SER A 195 7.29 -5.85 5.51
N PHE A 196 7.16 -5.00 4.48
CA PHE A 196 5.98 -4.15 4.38
C PHE A 196 4.67 -4.91 4.36
N ALA A 197 4.67 -6.02 3.63
CA ALA A 197 3.53 -6.92 3.56
C ALA A 197 3.16 -7.46 4.95
N ASP A 198 4.11 -7.70 5.85
CA ASP A 198 3.81 -8.16 7.22
C ASP A 198 3.08 -7.08 8.02
N PHE A 199 3.47 -5.79 7.88
CA PHE A 199 2.76 -4.68 8.51
C PHE A 199 1.35 -4.51 7.95
N LEU A 200 1.17 -4.68 6.64
CA LEU A 200 -0.13 -4.53 5.99
C LEU A 200 -1.06 -5.73 6.22
N THR A 201 -0.54 -6.95 6.17
CA THR A 201 -1.36 -8.18 6.23
C THR A 201 -1.89 -8.48 7.63
N ALA A 202 -1.14 -8.15 8.67
CA ALA A 202 -1.60 -8.36 10.05
C ALA A 202 -2.66 -7.32 10.50
N SER A 203 -3.03 -6.36 9.64
CA SER A 203 -4.15 -5.42 9.88
C SER A 203 -5.54 -6.04 9.68
N GLY A 204 -5.62 -7.33 9.35
CA GLY A 204 -6.88 -8.01 9.03
C GLY A 204 -7.47 -7.58 7.68
N TRP A 205 -6.86 -6.61 7.00
CA TRP A 205 -7.25 -6.13 5.67
C TRP A 205 -7.00 -7.18 4.57
N ALA A 206 -5.98 -8.02 4.73
CA ALA A 206 -5.74 -9.18 3.88
C ALA A 206 -6.45 -10.43 4.43
N GLY A 207 -7.73 -10.32 4.79
CA GLY A 207 -8.54 -11.47 5.19
C GLY A 207 -7.91 -12.40 6.25
N GLY A 208 -7.17 -11.82 7.20
CA GLY A 208 -6.58 -12.58 8.30
C GLY A 208 -7.65 -12.97 9.33
N PRO A 209 -7.55 -14.14 9.99
CA PRO A 209 -8.58 -14.74 10.83
C PRO A 209 -8.90 -14.01 12.17
N GLY A 210 -8.74 -12.69 12.24
CA GLY A 210 -8.91 -11.87 13.45
C GLY A 210 -9.85 -10.67 13.34
N GLY A 211 -10.46 -10.40 12.18
CA GLY A 211 -11.54 -9.39 12.09
C GLY A 211 -12.72 -9.76 13.01
N PRO A 212 -13.49 -8.79 13.54
CA PRO A 212 -14.65 -9.08 14.38
C PRO A 212 -15.62 -9.99 13.62
N ALA A 213 -15.65 -11.26 14.01
CA ALA A 213 -16.49 -12.26 13.36
C ALA A 213 -17.96 -11.83 13.44
N GLY A 214 -18.63 -11.73 12.28
CA GLY A 214 -20.08 -11.55 12.20
C GLY A 214 -20.60 -10.15 11.81
N VAL A 215 -19.77 -9.28 11.23
CA VAL A 215 -20.28 -8.09 10.56
C VAL A 215 -20.80 -8.48 9.17
N SER A 216 -22.10 -8.74 9.08
CA SER A 216 -22.79 -8.80 7.79
C SER A 216 -22.77 -7.39 7.19
N MET A 217 -22.20 -7.25 6.00
CA MET A 217 -22.23 -6.00 5.26
C MET A 217 -23.23 -6.11 4.13
N ASP A 218 -24.18 -5.20 4.09
CA ASP A 218 -25.07 -5.05 2.96
C ASP A 218 -24.39 -4.21 1.87
N THR A 219 -24.82 -4.32 0.61
CA THR A 219 -24.32 -3.46 -0.48
C THR A 219 -24.51 -1.97 -0.16
N SER A 220 -25.50 -1.64 0.67
CA SER A 220 -25.76 -0.29 1.16
C SER A 220 -24.71 0.27 2.14
N ASP A 221 -23.82 -0.58 2.69
CA ASP A 221 -22.70 -0.16 3.53
C ASP A 221 -21.48 0.31 2.73
N PHE A 222 -21.42 -0.04 1.43
CA PHE A 222 -20.37 0.37 0.51
C PHE A 222 -20.69 1.75 -0.09
N GLY A 223 -19.70 2.63 -0.07
CA GLY A 223 -19.77 3.94 -0.70
C GLY A 223 -19.52 3.92 -2.22
N PRO A 224 -19.66 5.06 -2.90
CA PRO A 224 -19.31 5.20 -4.31
C PRO A 224 -17.85 4.80 -4.62
N ASP A 225 -16.90 5.17 -3.76
CA ASP A 225 -15.47 4.86 -3.95
C ASP A 225 -15.17 3.37 -3.88
N ASP A 226 -15.95 2.65 -3.07
CA ASP A 226 -15.88 1.21 -2.92
C ASP A 226 -16.31 0.53 -4.22
N ALA A 227 -17.45 0.95 -4.77
CA ALA A 227 -17.96 0.44 -6.05
C ALA A 227 -16.96 0.68 -7.20
N VAL A 228 -16.36 1.88 -7.27
CA VAL A 228 -15.31 2.20 -8.26
C VAL A 228 -14.11 1.26 -8.11
N THR A 229 -13.67 0.99 -6.88
CA THR A 229 -12.58 0.05 -6.59
C THR A 229 -12.90 -1.37 -7.07
N PHE A 230 -14.10 -1.89 -6.77
CA PHE A 230 -14.50 -3.23 -7.20
C PHE A 230 -14.53 -3.38 -8.72
N TYR A 231 -15.15 -2.42 -9.42
CA TYR A 231 -15.17 -2.41 -10.88
C TYR A 231 -13.75 -2.34 -11.46
N PHE A 232 -12.91 -1.44 -10.93
CA PHE A 232 -11.53 -1.27 -11.36
C PHE A 232 -10.71 -2.56 -11.22
N VAL A 233 -10.75 -3.20 -10.05
CA VAL A 233 -10.05 -4.46 -9.76
C VAL A 233 -10.52 -5.56 -10.71
N GLN A 234 -11.84 -5.76 -10.80
CA GLN A 234 -12.41 -6.82 -11.61
C GLN A 234 -12.09 -6.66 -13.10
N GLN A 235 -12.25 -5.45 -13.62
CA GLN A 235 -12.02 -5.17 -15.03
C GLN A 235 -10.53 -5.22 -15.39
N THR A 236 -9.64 -4.80 -14.49
CA THR A 236 -8.18 -4.96 -14.68
C THR A 236 -7.80 -6.44 -14.75
N LEU A 237 -8.25 -7.27 -13.79
CA LEU A 237 -7.98 -8.72 -13.84
C LEU A 237 -8.55 -9.36 -15.10
N LYS A 238 -9.75 -8.96 -15.51
CA LYS A 238 -10.37 -9.43 -16.74
C LYS A 238 -9.52 -9.08 -17.98
N ASN A 239 -8.98 -7.85 -18.04
CA ASN A 239 -8.10 -7.43 -19.12
C ASN A 239 -6.77 -8.20 -19.11
N MET A 240 -6.23 -8.53 -17.94
CA MET A 240 -4.96 -9.25 -17.80
C MET A 240 -5.07 -10.75 -18.05
N LEU A 241 -6.13 -11.38 -17.57
CA LEU A 241 -6.36 -12.83 -17.66
C LEU A 241 -7.08 -13.23 -18.95
N GLY A 242 -7.82 -12.31 -19.58
CA GLY A 242 -8.57 -12.57 -20.80
C GLY A 242 -9.55 -13.74 -20.61
N ALA A 243 -9.40 -14.79 -21.41
CA ALA A 243 -10.25 -15.98 -21.34
C ALA A 243 -10.13 -16.74 -20.00
N ASP A 244 -8.99 -16.63 -19.31
CA ASP A 244 -8.76 -17.29 -18.03
C ASP A 244 -9.54 -16.61 -16.88
N PHE A 245 -10.07 -15.40 -17.09
CA PHE A 245 -10.80 -14.66 -16.06
C PHE A 245 -12.05 -15.41 -15.58
N ALA A 246 -12.82 -16.01 -16.49
CA ALA A 246 -14.01 -16.76 -16.12
C ALA A 246 -13.67 -17.99 -15.25
N LYS A 247 -12.54 -18.64 -15.56
CA LYS A 247 -12.03 -19.76 -14.77
C LYS A 247 -11.60 -19.28 -13.39
N PHE A 248 -10.79 -18.22 -13.33
CA PHE A 248 -10.40 -17.57 -12.08
C PHE A 248 -11.62 -17.22 -11.23
N GLN A 249 -12.62 -16.56 -11.82
CA GLN A 249 -13.83 -16.15 -11.11
C GLN A 249 -14.66 -17.35 -10.60
N SER A 250 -14.68 -18.46 -11.34
CA SER A 250 -15.37 -19.69 -10.91
C SER A 250 -14.67 -20.43 -9.78
N GLN A 251 -13.36 -20.20 -9.58
CA GLN A 251 -12.56 -20.79 -8.51
C GLN A 251 -12.67 -20.01 -7.20
N LEU A 252 -13.29 -18.83 -7.22
CA LEU A 252 -13.54 -18.04 -6.03
C LEU A 252 -14.63 -18.69 -5.19
N ASP A 253 -14.24 -19.24 -4.05
CA ASP A 253 -15.17 -19.63 -3.01
C ASP A 253 -15.52 -18.39 -2.19
N PHE A 254 -16.70 -17.81 -2.45
CA PHE A 254 -17.17 -16.63 -1.72
C PHE A 254 -17.36 -16.89 -0.22
N ALA A 255 -17.59 -18.14 0.20
CA ALA A 255 -17.63 -18.49 1.62
C ALA A 255 -16.23 -18.44 2.24
N GLU A 256 -15.19 -18.83 1.49
CA GLU A 256 -13.80 -18.70 1.92
C GLU A 256 -13.32 -17.25 1.90
N VAL A 257 -13.72 -16.47 0.88
CA VAL A 257 -13.53 -15.01 0.82
C VAL A 257 -14.20 -14.32 2.02
N ALA A 258 -15.43 -14.71 2.36
CA ALA A 258 -16.15 -14.17 3.51
C ALA A 258 -15.49 -14.56 4.84
N LYS A 259 -15.04 -15.81 4.96
CA LYS A 259 -14.30 -16.29 6.13
C LYS A 259 -12.97 -15.58 6.31
N ALA A 260 -12.25 -15.33 5.22
CA ALA A 260 -10.99 -14.60 5.24
C ALA A 260 -11.24 -13.13 5.61
N SER A 261 -12.05 -12.42 4.82
CA SER A 261 -12.31 -10.98 5.01
C SER A 261 -13.09 -10.63 6.28
N GLY A 262 -13.77 -11.60 6.90
CA GLY A 262 -14.73 -11.36 7.99
C GLY A 262 -16.00 -10.65 7.52
N VAL A 263 -16.17 -10.47 6.21
CA VAL A 263 -17.31 -9.79 5.58
C VAL A 263 -18.15 -10.82 4.83
N ASP A 264 -19.39 -11.02 5.27
CA ASP A 264 -20.34 -11.87 4.56
C ASP A 264 -20.82 -11.15 3.28
N ILE A 265 -20.22 -11.48 2.14
CA ILE A 265 -20.57 -10.92 0.84
C ILE A 265 -21.04 -11.99 -0.13
N THR A 266 -22.16 -11.72 -0.79
CA THR A 266 -22.71 -12.60 -1.81
C THR A 266 -22.12 -12.26 -3.18
N ARG A 267 -22.20 -13.20 -4.12
CA ARG A 267 -21.84 -12.94 -5.52
C ARG A 267 -22.73 -11.84 -6.10
N GLU A 268 -24.01 -11.86 -5.77
CA GLU A 268 -24.98 -10.86 -6.21
C GLU A 268 -24.59 -9.46 -5.75
N ALA A 269 -24.13 -9.31 -4.50
CA ALA A 269 -23.65 -8.05 -3.95
C ALA A 269 -22.42 -7.52 -4.71
N VAL A 270 -21.46 -8.41 -5.02
CA VAL A 270 -20.29 -8.04 -5.85
C VAL A 270 -20.72 -7.59 -7.26
N ASP A 271 -21.65 -8.31 -7.88
CA ASP A 271 -22.15 -7.95 -9.21
C ASP A 271 -22.87 -6.59 -9.21
N GLU A 272 -23.58 -6.25 -8.14
CA GLU A 272 -24.18 -4.92 -7.96
C GLU A 272 -23.13 -3.82 -7.78
N LEU A 273 -22.11 -4.05 -6.95
CA LEU A 273 -21.00 -3.11 -6.75
C LEU A 273 -20.23 -2.85 -8.04
N VAL A 274 -19.96 -3.89 -8.83
CA VAL A 274 -19.31 -3.77 -10.13
C VAL A 274 -20.15 -2.92 -11.10
N LYS A 275 -21.47 -3.14 -11.17
CA LYS A 275 -22.36 -2.36 -12.03
C LYS A 275 -22.39 -0.89 -11.63
N GLU A 276 -22.47 -0.61 -10.34
CA GLU A 276 -22.45 0.77 -9.84
C GLU A 276 -21.08 1.43 -10.08
N GLY A 277 -19.99 0.69 -9.87
CA GLY A 277 -18.63 1.13 -10.18
C GLY A 277 -18.44 1.46 -11.66
N GLU A 278 -18.95 0.62 -12.56
CA GLU A 278 -18.94 0.89 -14.00
C GLU A 278 -19.68 2.20 -14.33
N ARG A 279 -20.85 2.42 -13.72
CA ARG A 279 -21.62 3.66 -13.89
C ARG A 279 -20.84 4.87 -13.41
N LEU A 280 -20.20 4.78 -12.25
CA LEU A 280 -19.40 5.86 -11.65
C LEU A 280 -18.15 6.17 -12.47
N VAL A 281 -17.43 5.15 -12.93
CA VAL A 281 -16.25 5.33 -13.81
C VAL A 281 -16.65 5.97 -15.14
N LYS A 282 -17.76 5.54 -15.76
CA LYS A 282 -18.31 6.20 -16.97
C LYS A 282 -18.68 7.67 -16.75
N SER A 283 -19.00 8.06 -15.51
CA SER A 283 -19.24 9.46 -15.14
C SER A 283 -17.97 10.25 -14.76
N GLY A 284 -16.78 9.63 -14.85
CA GLY A 284 -15.49 10.25 -14.60
C GLY A 284 -14.90 9.99 -13.22
N SER A 285 -15.52 9.14 -12.40
CA SER A 285 -14.94 8.72 -11.11
C SER A 285 -13.72 7.83 -11.33
N LYS A 286 -12.73 7.90 -10.45
CA LYS A 286 -11.47 7.15 -10.56
C LYS A 286 -11.11 6.56 -9.20
N PRO A 287 -10.42 5.40 -9.17
CA PRO A 287 -9.87 4.88 -7.92
C PRO A 287 -8.81 5.85 -7.37
N GLN A 288 -8.63 5.83 -6.06
CA GLN A 288 -7.55 6.57 -5.41
C GLN A 288 -6.18 6.00 -5.83
N SER A 289 -5.15 6.84 -5.93
CA SER A 289 -3.79 6.43 -6.33
C SER A 289 -3.23 5.31 -5.46
N PHE A 290 -3.47 5.37 -4.14
CA PHE A 290 -3.09 4.31 -3.21
C PHE A 290 -3.72 2.95 -3.57
N VAL A 291 -5.02 2.92 -3.90
CA VAL A 291 -5.72 1.68 -4.32
C VAL A 291 -5.07 1.09 -5.57
N VAL A 292 -4.69 1.95 -6.53
CA VAL A 292 -4.01 1.55 -7.76
C VAL A 292 -2.65 0.92 -7.46
N LYS A 293 -1.79 1.58 -6.67
CA LYS A 293 -0.45 1.09 -6.31
C LYS A 293 -0.51 -0.26 -5.59
N VAL A 294 -1.33 -0.31 -4.55
CA VAL A 294 -1.56 -1.52 -3.75
C VAL A 294 -2.02 -2.68 -4.61
N PHE A 295 -2.97 -2.44 -5.50
CA PHE A 295 -3.51 -3.48 -6.34
C PHE A 295 -2.48 -3.95 -7.39
N ALA A 296 -1.67 -3.06 -7.94
CA ALA A 296 -0.55 -3.45 -8.80
C ALA A 296 0.50 -4.30 -8.08
N MET A 297 0.84 -3.95 -6.84
CA MET A 297 1.76 -4.72 -6.00
C MET A 297 1.24 -6.16 -5.80
N GLN A 298 -0.07 -6.31 -5.55
CA GLN A 298 -0.71 -7.63 -5.43
C GLN A 298 -0.69 -8.40 -6.75
N ILE A 299 -1.03 -7.76 -7.87
CA ILE A 299 -0.95 -8.35 -9.21
C ILE A 299 0.45 -8.92 -9.46
N LYS A 300 1.51 -8.16 -9.14
CA LYS A 300 2.90 -8.63 -9.26
C LYS A 300 3.17 -9.83 -8.36
N ALA A 301 2.71 -9.78 -7.10
CA ALA A 301 2.94 -10.85 -6.13
C ALA A 301 2.29 -12.19 -6.55
N MET A 302 1.15 -12.18 -7.24
CA MET A 302 0.50 -13.42 -7.71
C MET A 302 0.84 -13.81 -9.14
N ALA A 303 1.42 -12.93 -9.95
CA ALA A 303 1.78 -13.29 -11.33
C ALA A 303 2.51 -14.66 -11.40
N PRO A 304 3.48 -14.97 -10.51
CA PRO A 304 4.13 -16.28 -10.48
C PRO A 304 3.19 -17.46 -10.21
N THR A 305 2.18 -17.32 -9.34
CA THR A 305 1.23 -18.42 -9.03
C THR A 305 0.33 -18.76 -10.21
N LEU A 306 0.13 -17.79 -11.11
CA LEU A 306 -0.61 -17.93 -12.36
C LEU A 306 0.28 -18.36 -13.54
N GLY A 307 1.57 -18.60 -13.32
CA GLY A 307 2.53 -18.89 -14.38
C GLY A 307 2.76 -17.70 -15.32
N LYS A 308 2.59 -16.47 -14.81
CA LYS A 308 2.77 -15.21 -15.53
C LYS A 308 3.94 -14.43 -14.92
N SER A 309 4.43 -13.46 -15.70
CA SER A 309 5.30 -12.40 -15.21
C SER A 309 4.80 -11.12 -15.87
N TRP A 310 4.38 -10.16 -15.07
CA TRP A 310 3.85 -8.89 -15.54
C TRP A 310 4.70 -7.77 -14.97
N ASP A 311 5.28 -6.97 -15.85
CA ASP A 311 5.93 -5.72 -15.46
C ASP A 311 4.90 -4.60 -15.26
N ASP A 312 5.36 -3.46 -14.75
CA ASP A 312 4.53 -2.27 -14.53
C ASP A 312 3.80 -1.81 -15.79
N SER A 313 4.45 -1.89 -16.96
CA SER A 313 3.84 -1.41 -18.20
C SER A 313 2.61 -2.23 -18.59
N VAL A 314 2.64 -3.55 -18.38
CA VAL A 314 1.49 -4.43 -18.61
C VAL A 314 0.36 -4.13 -17.63
N ILE A 315 0.70 -3.93 -16.36
CA ILE A 315 -0.27 -3.67 -15.30
C ILE A 315 -0.93 -2.30 -15.50
N VAL A 316 -0.15 -1.23 -15.67
CA VAL A 316 -0.64 0.13 -15.92
C VAL A 316 -1.50 0.17 -17.18
N LYS A 317 -1.11 -0.53 -18.26
CA LYS A 317 -1.94 -0.62 -19.45
C LYS A 317 -3.29 -1.28 -19.16
N ALA A 318 -3.32 -2.40 -18.44
CA ALA A 318 -4.56 -3.09 -18.12
C ALA A 318 -5.50 -2.26 -17.22
N MET A 319 -4.92 -1.49 -16.31
CA MET A 319 -5.61 -0.52 -15.45
C MET A 319 -6.18 0.66 -16.26
N ALA A 320 -5.41 1.21 -17.20
CA ALA A 320 -5.86 2.25 -18.11
C ALA A 320 -7.04 1.78 -18.97
N ASP A 321 -6.90 0.57 -19.54
CA ASP A 321 -7.94 -0.10 -20.33
C ASP A 321 -9.21 -0.35 -19.49
N ALA A 322 -9.08 -0.61 -18.18
CA ALA A 322 -10.20 -0.85 -17.27
C ALA A 322 -11.01 0.43 -16.98
N LEU A 323 -10.33 1.57 -16.88
CA LEU A 323 -10.94 2.88 -16.62
C LEU A 323 -11.34 3.62 -17.90
N GLY A 324 -10.90 3.17 -19.08
CA GLY A 324 -11.15 3.86 -20.34
C GLY A 324 -10.40 5.19 -20.46
N ILE A 325 -9.21 5.29 -19.86
CA ILE A 325 -8.34 6.48 -19.87
C ILE A 325 -7.04 6.18 -20.62
N SER A 326 -6.22 7.21 -20.87
CA SER A 326 -4.92 7.02 -21.52
C SER A 326 -3.90 6.36 -20.59
N ILE A 327 -2.88 5.70 -21.16
CA ILE A 327 -1.79 5.11 -20.36
C ILE A 327 -1.05 6.21 -19.59
N GLU A 328 -0.83 7.38 -20.18
CA GLU A 328 -0.18 8.51 -19.52
C GLU A 328 -1.00 9.04 -18.34
N GLU A 329 -2.32 9.05 -18.47
CA GLU A 329 -3.22 9.44 -17.39
C GLU A 329 -3.23 8.40 -16.26
N MET A 330 -3.23 7.10 -16.60
CA MET A 330 -3.11 6.04 -15.62
C MET A 330 -1.76 6.04 -14.93
N GLN A 331 -0.67 6.31 -15.67
CA GLN A 331 0.68 6.42 -15.11
C GLN A 331 0.74 7.53 -14.07
N LYS A 332 0.09 8.68 -14.30
CA LYS A 332 -0.02 9.74 -13.29
C LYS A 332 -0.73 9.25 -12.02
N ILE A 333 -1.86 8.55 -12.14
CA ILE A 333 -2.56 7.99 -10.98
C ILE A 333 -1.71 6.94 -10.27
N TYR A 334 -0.97 6.14 -11.04
CA TYR A 334 -0.06 5.10 -10.55
C TYR A 334 1.12 5.69 -9.78
N ASP A 335 1.72 6.76 -10.29
CA ASP A 335 2.86 7.43 -9.66
C ASP A 335 2.43 8.23 -8.42
N GLY A 336 1.18 8.73 -8.41
CA GLY A 336 0.59 9.54 -7.36
C GLY A 336 0.73 11.03 -7.64
#